data_AF-A0A6A8LU23-F1
#
_entry.id   AF-A0A6A8LU23-F1
#
_cell.length_a   1.000
_cell.length_b   1.000
_cell.length_c   1.000
_cell.angle_alpha   90.00
_cell.angle_beta   90.00
_cell.angle_gamma   90.00
#
_symmetry.space_group_name_H-M   'P 1'
#
loop_
_entity.id
_entity.type
_entity.pdbx_description
1 polymer ?
#
loop_
_entity_poly.entity_id
_entity_poly.type
_entity_poly.pdbx_seq_one_letter_code
_entity_poly.pdbx_strand_id
1 'polypeptide(L)'
;MDDKLLLDTFIKQVIEQGNYTELDRNYLYNRILNLVGEGVEKLTTTKNEIIDLKDELVEYAVQHGKVGETLNEQDCLGAELMNFITPLPSKINQDFWQTYQQKSPEEAIQNFYDLSKRNDYIKTKAIAKNIYFPVETSYGQLEITINLSKPEKDPKQIALAKKMKASGYPLC
;
A
#
# COMPACT_ATOMS: atom_id res chain seq x y z
N MET A 1 18.12 -15.75 -10.45
CA MET A 1 17.01 -14.92 -10.92
C MET A 1 17.63 -13.86 -11.79
N ASP A 2 17.12 -13.68 -13.00
CA ASP A 2 17.63 -12.64 -13.88
C ASP A 2 17.15 -11.28 -13.35
N ASP A 3 18.08 -10.34 -13.22
CA ASP A 3 17.81 -8.96 -12.86
C ASP A 3 16.92 -8.32 -13.93
N LYS A 4 15.80 -7.74 -13.49
CA LYS A 4 14.84 -7.04 -14.35
C LYS A 4 14.75 -5.59 -13.94
N LEU A 5 14.41 -4.69 -14.87
CA LEU A 5 14.21 -3.29 -14.53
C LEU A 5 13.01 -3.12 -13.58
N LEU A 6 13.23 -2.43 -12.46
CA LEU A 6 12.25 -2.25 -11.38
C LEU A 6 10.99 -1.57 -11.90
N LEU A 7 11.16 -0.44 -12.59
CA LEU A 7 10.06 0.34 -13.14
C LEU A 7 9.23 -0.47 -14.14
N ASP A 8 9.87 -1.15 -15.08
CA ASP A 8 9.17 -1.98 -16.08
C ASP A 8 8.43 -3.16 -15.46
N THR A 9 9.02 -3.77 -14.44
CA THR A 9 8.41 -4.89 -13.72
C THR A 9 7.18 -4.42 -12.95
N PHE A 10 7.24 -3.25 -12.31
CA PHE A 10 6.09 -2.66 -11.63
C PHE A 10 4.97 -2.28 -12.62
N ILE A 11 5.30 -1.63 -13.74
CA ILE A 11 4.32 -1.30 -14.79
C ILE A 11 3.64 -2.56 -15.33
N LYS A 12 4.40 -3.63 -15.55
CA LYS A 12 3.83 -4.92 -15.97
C LYS A 12 2.83 -5.45 -14.94
N GLN A 13 3.16 -5.41 -13.65
CA GLN A 13 2.21 -5.80 -12.59
C GLN A 13 0.97 -4.91 -12.54
N VAL A 14 1.13 -3.60 -12.75
CA VAL A 14 -0.01 -2.66 -12.83
C VAL A 14 -0.94 -3.01 -14.00
N ILE A 15 -0.40 -3.35 -15.17
CA ILE A 15 -1.20 -3.74 -16.34
C ILE A 15 -1.89 -5.09 -16.09
N GLU A 16 -1.19 -6.06 -15.50
CA GLU A 16 -1.76 -7.40 -15.21
C GLU A 16 -2.87 -7.38 -14.16
N GLN A 17 -2.81 -6.46 -13.18
CA GLN A 17 -3.72 -6.44 -12.04
C GLN A 17 -4.73 -5.29 -12.06
N GLY A 18 -4.48 -4.26 -12.85
CA GLY A 18 -5.33 -3.07 -12.98
C GLY A 18 -6.21 -3.10 -14.23
N ASN A 19 -6.75 -1.92 -14.58
CA ASN A 19 -7.62 -1.74 -15.75
C ASN A 19 -6.86 -1.07 -16.92
N TYR A 20 -5.54 -1.28 -17.00
CA TYR A 20 -4.67 -0.72 -18.04
C TYR A 20 -4.36 -1.77 -19.11
N THR A 21 -3.92 -1.30 -20.27
CA THR A 21 -3.45 -2.13 -21.37
C THR A 21 -1.99 -1.80 -21.69
N GLU A 22 -1.35 -2.62 -22.53
CA GLU A 22 0.00 -2.33 -23.02
C GLU A 22 0.12 -1.00 -23.79
N LEU A 23 -0.99 -0.49 -24.35
CA LEU A 23 -1.02 0.83 -24.99
C LEU A 23 -0.81 1.97 -23.97
N ASP A 24 -1.11 1.73 -22.69
CA ASP A 24 -0.97 2.70 -21.60
C ASP A 24 0.43 2.70 -20.98
N ARG A 25 1.33 1.81 -21.42
CA ARG A 25 2.68 1.63 -20.84
C ARG A 25 3.47 2.93 -20.74
N ASN A 26 3.50 3.73 -21.80
CA ASN A 26 4.23 5.00 -21.81
C ASN A 26 3.61 6.03 -20.86
N TYR A 27 2.28 6.03 -20.71
CA TYR A 27 1.59 6.88 -19.74
C TYR A 27 1.96 6.47 -18.31
N LEU A 28 1.88 5.17 -18.00
CA LEU A 28 2.24 4.63 -16.68
C LEU A 28 3.71 4.92 -16.35
N TYR A 29 4.62 4.69 -17.31
CA TYR A 29 6.04 4.97 -17.17
C TYR A 29 6.28 6.41 -16.73
N ASN A 30 5.77 7.38 -17.50
CA ASN A 30 5.97 8.79 -17.20
C ASN A 30 5.31 9.21 -15.88
N ARG A 31 4.14 8.65 -15.57
CA ARG A 31 3.42 8.98 -14.34
C ARG A 31 4.14 8.44 -13.11
N ILE A 32 4.64 7.21 -13.14
CA ILE A 32 5.38 6.62 -12.03
C ILE A 32 6.73 7.32 -11.87
N LEU A 33 7.45 7.60 -12.97
CA LEU A 33 8.69 8.36 -12.95
C LEU A 33 8.52 9.74 -12.30
N ASN A 34 7.39 10.41 -12.58
CA ASN A 34 7.07 11.69 -11.95
C ASN A 34 6.86 11.58 -10.43
N LEU A 35 6.33 10.45 -9.94
CA LEU A 35 6.11 10.21 -8.51
C LEU A 35 7.40 9.86 -7.77
N VAL A 36 8.25 9.01 -8.35
CA VAL A 36 9.40 8.39 -7.64
C VAL A 36 10.74 9.03 -7.99
N GLY A 37 10.84 9.75 -9.11
CA GLY A 37 12.02 10.44 -9.59
C GLY A 37 12.77 9.73 -10.72
N GLU A 38 13.58 10.53 -11.43
CA GLU A 38 14.46 10.08 -12.53
C GLU A 38 15.61 9.22 -12.01
N GLY A 39 16.03 8.24 -12.81
CA GLY A 39 17.11 7.29 -12.49
C GLY A 39 16.61 5.94 -11.99
N VAL A 40 15.35 5.86 -11.54
CA VAL A 40 14.69 4.63 -11.10
C VAL A 40 14.59 3.59 -12.22
N GLU A 41 14.49 4.04 -13.47
CA GLU A 41 14.38 3.22 -14.67
C GLU A 41 15.64 2.39 -14.96
N LYS A 42 16.76 2.71 -14.29
CA LYS A 42 18.02 1.98 -14.39
C LYS A 42 18.19 0.96 -13.27
N LEU A 43 17.34 1.00 -12.24
CA LEU A 43 17.41 0.06 -11.14
C LEU A 43 16.90 -1.31 -11.56
N THR A 44 17.61 -2.33 -11.10
CA THR A 44 17.19 -3.72 -11.24
C THR A 44 16.57 -4.24 -9.96
N THR A 45 15.71 -5.24 -10.10
CA THR A 45 15.09 -5.96 -8.99
C THR A 45 15.03 -7.44 -9.29
N THR A 46 14.99 -8.23 -8.21
CA THR A 46 14.72 -9.67 -8.23
C THR A 46 13.30 -10.00 -7.78
N LYS A 47 12.55 -8.99 -7.31
CA LYS A 47 11.18 -9.12 -6.82
C LYS A 47 10.21 -9.20 -7.99
N ASN A 48 9.03 -9.77 -7.73
CA ASN A 48 7.94 -9.82 -8.71
C ASN A 48 6.60 -9.37 -8.12
N GLU A 49 6.41 -9.50 -6.80
CA GLU A 49 5.18 -9.08 -6.15
C GLU A 49 5.04 -7.55 -6.16
N ILE A 50 3.86 -7.06 -6.56
CA ILE A 50 3.61 -5.62 -6.72
C ILE A 50 3.89 -4.81 -5.46
N ILE A 51 3.63 -5.38 -4.27
CA ILE A 51 3.87 -4.71 -3.00
C ILE A 51 5.38 -4.59 -2.72
N ASP A 52 6.18 -5.62 -3.03
CA ASP A 52 7.65 -5.55 -2.92
C ASP A 52 8.23 -4.49 -3.87
N LEU A 53 7.74 -4.47 -5.12
CA LEU A 53 8.18 -3.49 -6.13
C LEU A 53 7.82 -2.06 -5.71
N LYS A 54 6.61 -1.86 -5.17
CA LYS A 54 6.19 -0.58 -4.59
C LYS A 54 7.08 -0.19 -3.41
N ASP A 55 7.45 -1.12 -2.53
CA ASP A 55 8.35 -0.83 -1.40
C ASP A 55 9.72 -0.33 -1.90
N GLU A 56 10.31 -0.98 -2.92
CA GLU A 56 11.59 -0.56 -3.52
C GLU A 56 11.49 0.81 -4.22
N LEU A 57 10.37 1.09 -4.90
CA LEU A 57 10.11 2.40 -5.53
C LEU A 57 10.00 3.53 -4.48
N VAL A 58 9.32 3.27 -3.36
CA VAL A 58 9.21 4.24 -2.25
C VAL A 58 10.57 4.47 -1.61
N GLU A 59 11.34 3.41 -1.36
CA GLU A 59 12.70 3.52 -0.82
C GLU A 59 13.60 4.37 -1.72
N TYR A 60 13.55 4.14 -3.04
CA TYR A 60 14.27 4.96 -4.01
C TYR A 60 13.88 6.44 -3.92
N ALA A 61 12.58 6.73 -3.86
CA ALA A 61 12.06 8.10 -3.79
C ALA A 61 12.51 8.82 -2.51
N VAL A 62 12.62 8.11 -1.38
CA VAL A 62 13.17 8.66 -0.12
C VAL A 62 14.65 9.01 -0.30
N GLN A 63 15.44 8.07 -0.82
CA GLN A 63 16.89 8.24 -1.01
C GLN A 63 17.22 9.42 -1.95
N HIS A 64 16.33 9.74 -2.89
CA HIS A 64 16.50 10.81 -3.87
C HIS A 64 15.70 12.08 -3.53
N GLY A 65 15.13 12.17 -2.32
CA GLY A 65 14.46 13.35 -1.81
C GLY A 65 13.14 13.71 -2.52
N LYS A 66 12.51 12.76 -3.21
CA LYS A 66 11.18 12.93 -3.83
C LYS A 66 10.05 12.79 -2.83
N VAL A 67 10.26 12.03 -1.76
CA VAL A 67 9.34 11.91 -0.63
C VAL A 67 10.12 12.09 0.67
N GLY A 68 9.48 12.60 1.72
CA GLY A 68 10.12 12.78 3.02
C GLY A 68 10.38 11.46 3.74
N GLU A 69 11.21 11.53 4.77
CA GLU A 69 11.64 10.35 5.54
C GLU A 69 10.55 9.80 6.48
N THR A 70 9.45 10.52 6.71
CA THR A 70 8.44 10.07 7.66
C THR A 70 7.59 8.95 7.06
N LEU A 71 7.15 8.02 7.91
CA LEU A 71 6.33 6.89 7.48
C LEU A 71 5.03 7.32 6.83
N ASN A 72 4.42 8.41 7.28
CA ASN A 72 3.20 8.94 6.67
C ASN A 72 3.44 9.41 5.23
N GLU A 73 4.58 10.05 4.96
CA GLU A 73 4.91 10.52 3.60
C GLU A 73 5.19 9.34 2.68
N GLN A 74 5.93 8.34 3.16
CA GLN A 74 6.18 7.08 2.45
C GLN A 74 4.88 6.31 2.17
N ASP A 75 3.97 6.23 3.16
CA ASP A 75 2.66 5.59 2.99
C ASP A 75 1.79 6.33 1.98
N CYS A 76 1.82 7.67 1.94
CA CYS A 76 1.11 8.47 0.93
C CYS A 76 1.62 8.14 -0.48
N LEU A 77 2.94 8.11 -0.70
CA LEU A 77 3.50 7.73 -1.99
C LEU A 77 3.15 6.28 -2.34
N GLY A 78 3.26 5.37 -1.38
CA GLY A 78 2.86 3.97 -1.55
C GLY A 78 1.39 3.84 -1.97
N ALA A 79 0.48 4.59 -1.36
CA ALA A 79 -0.92 4.62 -1.72
C ALA A 79 -1.16 5.18 -3.14
N GLU A 80 -0.44 6.24 -3.54
CA GLU A 80 -0.50 6.77 -4.91
C GLU A 80 -0.01 5.74 -5.95
N LEU A 81 1.02 4.97 -5.64
CA LEU A 81 1.49 3.87 -6.49
C LEU A 81 0.48 2.72 -6.57
N MET A 82 -0.13 2.34 -5.45
CA MET A 82 -1.14 1.27 -5.43
C MET A 82 -2.49 1.72 -6.01
N ASN A 83 -2.71 3.02 -6.17
CA ASN A 83 -3.91 3.56 -6.82
C ASN A 83 -4.05 3.09 -8.28
N PHE A 84 -2.94 2.81 -8.98
CA PHE A 84 -3.00 2.30 -10.36
C PHE A 84 -3.70 0.93 -10.48
N ILE A 85 -3.74 0.12 -9.41
CA ILE A 85 -4.47 -1.15 -9.42
C ILE A 85 -5.78 -1.08 -8.62
N THR A 86 -6.11 0.09 -8.08
CA THR A 86 -7.33 0.29 -7.30
C THR A 86 -8.44 0.78 -8.22
N PRO A 87 -9.54 0.03 -8.38
CA PRO A 87 -10.64 0.48 -9.23
C PRO A 87 -11.31 1.74 -8.66
N LEU A 88 -11.96 2.50 -9.53
CA LEU A 88 -12.73 3.66 -9.09
C LEU A 88 -13.82 3.25 -8.08
N PRO A 89 -14.18 4.12 -7.11
CA PRO A 89 -15.19 3.81 -6.12
C PRO A 89 -16.53 3.38 -6.71
N SER A 90 -16.94 3.95 -7.85
CA SER A 90 -18.17 3.54 -8.56
C SER A 90 -18.12 2.07 -9.00
N LYS A 91 -16.98 1.63 -9.56
CA LYS A 91 -16.76 0.27 -10.00
C LYS A 91 -16.72 -0.71 -8.83
N ILE A 92 -15.99 -0.37 -7.75
CA ILE A 92 -15.94 -1.20 -6.53
C ILE A 92 -17.35 -1.39 -5.96
N ASN A 93 -18.13 -0.31 -5.82
CA ASN A 93 -19.49 -0.39 -5.28
C ASN A 93 -20.40 -1.25 -6.18
N GLN A 94 -20.31 -1.08 -7.50
CA GLN A 94 -21.09 -1.88 -8.44
C GLN A 94 -20.75 -3.37 -8.30
N ASP A 95 -19.46 -3.72 -8.33
CA ASP A 95 -19.00 -5.11 -8.26
C ASP A 95 -19.34 -5.77 -6.92
N PHE A 96 -19.22 -5.02 -5.82
CA PHE A 96 -19.59 -5.47 -4.49
C PHE A 96 -21.08 -5.81 -4.42
N TRP A 97 -21.95 -4.85 -4.78
CA TRP A 97 -23.40 -5.07 -4.69
C TRP A 97 -23.91 -6.09 -5.69
N GLN A 98 -23.29 -6.19 -6.87
CA GLN A 98 -23.59 -7.24 -7.82
C GLN A 98 -23.27 -8.62 -7.24
N THR A 99 -22.06 -8.80 -6.68
CA THR A 99 -21.66 -10.08 -6.05
C THR A 99 -22.56 -10.41 -4.86
N TYR A 100 -22.86 -9.41 -4.03
CA TYR A 100 -23.71 -9.53 -2.86
C TYR A 100 -25.09 -10.07 -3.21
N GLN A 101 -25.71 -9.53 -4.27
CA GLN A 101 -27.07 -9.89 -4.70
C GLN A 101 -27.10 -11.20 -5.51
N GLN A 102 -26.08 -11.46 -6.33
CA GLN A 102 -26.08 -12.59 -7.27
C GLN A 102 -25.47 -13.86 -6.68
N LYS A 103 -24.58 -13.74 -5.69
CA LYS A 103 -23.84 -14.86 -5.10
C LYS A 103 -24.06 -14.97 -3.59
N SER A 104 -23.38 -14.14 -2.80
CA SER A 104 -23.62 -14.02 -1.36
C SER A 104 -22.92 -12.80 -0.74
N PRO A 105 -23.37 -12.37 0.46
CA PRO A 105 -22.67 -11.37 1.26
C PRO A 105 -21.21 -11.72 1.56
N GLU A 106 -20.95 -13.00 1.88
CA GLU A 106 -19.62 -13.50 2.25
C GLU A 106 -18.64 -13.38 1.08
N GLU A 107 -19.06 -13.75 -0.13
CA GLU A 107 -18.20 -13.64 -1.31
C GLU A 107 -17.92 -12.17 -1.67
N ALA A 108 -18.91 -11.28 -1.54
CA ALA A 108 -18.70 -9.85 -1.77
C ALA A 108 -17.67 -9.26 -0.80
N ILE A 109 -17.76 -9.61 0.49
CA ILE A 109 -16.80 -9.20 1.51
C ILE A 109 -15.42 -9.80 1.24
N GLN A 110 -15.35 -11.08 0.89
CA GLN A 110 -14.10 -11.76 0.57
C GLN A 110 -13.40 -11.10 -0.62
N ASN A 111 -14.12 -10.79 -1.71
CA ASN A 111 -13.58 -10.08 -2.87
C ASN A 111 -13.03 -8.69 -2.51
N PHE A 112 -13.76 -7.93 -1.68
CA PHE A 112 -13.30 -6.62 -1.20
C PHE A 112 -12.08 -6.72 -0.28
N TYR A 113 -12.03 -7.75 0.57
CA TYR A 113 -10.87 -8.04 1.42
C TYR A 113 -9.65 -8.44 0.59
N ASP A 114 -9.82 -9.25 -0.46
CA ASP A 114 -8.75 -9.64 -1.37
C ASP A 114 -8.21 -8.46 -2.17
N LEU A 115 -9.08 -7.55 -2.64
CA LEU A 115 -8.66 -6.28 -3.23
C LEU A 115 -7.85 -5.45 -2.23
N SER A 116 -8.35 -5.33 -1.00
CA SER A 116 -7.71 -4.55 0.07
C SER A 116 -6.34 -5.10 0.48
N LYS A 117 -6.13 -6.42 0.40
CA LYS A 117 -4.80 -7.02 0.57
C LYS A 117 -3.89 -6.72 -0.61
N ARG A 118 -4.41 -6.83 -1.84
CA ARG A 118 -3.63 -6.67 -3.09
C ARG A 118 -3.14 -5.24 -3.29
N ASN A 119 -3.98 -4.25 -3.01
CA ASN A 119 -3.60 -2.84 -3.10
C ASN A 119 -2.86 -2.31 -1.85
N ASP A 120 -2.44 -3.21 -0.95
CA ASP A 120 -1.72 -2.90 0.29
C ASP A 120 -2.46 -1.92 1.23
N TYR A 121 -3.79 -1.80 1.11
CA TYR A 121 -4.60 -1.10 2.11
C TYR A 121 -4.58 -1.85 3.45
N ILE A 122 -4.74 -3.17 3.38
CA ILE A 122 -4.48 -4.09 4.49
C ILE A 122 -3.02 -4.51 4.39
N LYS A 123 -2.19 -3.94 5.28
CA LYS A 123 -0.73 -4.08 5.32
C LYS A 123 -0.29 -5.47 5.77
N THR A 124 -0.62 -6.51 5.00
CA THR A 124 -0.38 -7.92 5.34
C THR A 124 1.09 -8.21 5.67
N LYS A 125 2.04 -7.63 4.93
CA LYS A 125 3.49 -7.75 5.19
C LYS A 125 3.89 -7.15 6.53
N ALA A 126 3.25 -6.08 6.96
CA ALA A 126 3.51 -5.45 8.24
C ALA A 126 2.85 -6.23 9.39
N ILE A 127 1.63 -6.74 9.17
CA ILE A 127 0.91 -7.61 10.12
C ILE A 127 1.69 -8.91 10.34
N ALA A 128 2.29 -9.48 9.30
CA ALA A 128 3.10 -10.69 9.40
C ALA A 128 4.34 -10.54 10.30
N LYS A 129 4.73 -9.30 10.62
CA LYS A 129 5.83 -9.00 11.56
C LYS A 129 5.34 -8.90 13.01
N ASN A 130 4.03 -8.92 13.28
CA ASN A 130 3.51 -8.86 14.65
C ASN A 130 3.99 -10.04 15.48
N ILE A 131 4.15 -9.80 16.78
CA ILE A 131 4.52 -10.85 17.74
C ILE A 131 3.26 -11.28 18.47
N TYR A 132 3.06 -12.59 18.56
CA TYR A 132 1.87 -13.22 19.13
C TYR A 132 2.23 -13.99 20.40
N PHE A 133 1.43 -13.81 21.45
CA PHE A 133 1.56 -14.50 22.74
C PHE A 133 0.24 -15.23 23.04
N PRO A 134 0.04 -16.44 22.47
CA PRO A 134 -1.14 -17.25 22.76
C PRO A 134 -1.01 -17.91 24.14
N VAL A 135 -2.09 -17.88 24.92
CA VAL A 135 -2.20 -18.53 26.24
C VAL A 135 -3.55 -19.24 26.32
N GLU A 136 -3.52 -20.54 26.60
CA GLU A 136 -4.75 -21.30 26.86
C GLU A 136 -5.35 -20.90 28.22
N THR A 137 -6.63 -20.57 28.25
CA THR A 137 -7.37 -20.22 29.46
C THR A 137 -8.63 -21.07 29.58
N SER A 138 -9.29 -21.02 30.74
CA SER A 138 -10.60 -21.67 30.94
C SER A 138 -11.71 -21.10 30.04
N TYR A 139 -11.49 -19.95 29.41
CA TYR A 139 -12.46 -19.29 28.50
C TYR A 139 -12.08 -19.43 27.03
N GLY A 140 -11.08 -20.27 26.71
CA GLY A 140 -10.51 -20.43 25.38
C GLY A 140 -9.12 -19.80 25.25
N GLN A 141 -8.61 -19.77 24.03
CA GLN A 141 -7.29 -19.22 23.73
C GLN A 141 -7.31 -17.69 23.82
N LEU A 142 -6.54 -17.14 24.77
CA LEU A 142 -6.25 -15.72 24.85
C LEU A 142 -5.05 -15.41 23.95
N GLU A 143 -5.19 -14.44 23.06
CA GLU A 143 -4.09 -13.96 22.22
C GLU A 143 -3.76 -12.51 22.58
N ILE A 144 -2.50 -12.25 22.95
CA ILE A 144 -1.95 -10.89 23.10
C ILE A 144 -0.97 -10.65 21.95
N THR A 145 -1.04 -9.48 21.32
CA THR A 145 -0.17 -9.14 20.19
C THR A 145 0.60 -7.84 20.42
N ILE A 146 1.85 -7.80 19.94
CA ILE A 146 2.60 -6.55 19.76
C ILE A 146 2.48 -6.16 18.30
N ASN A 147 1.80 -5.04 18.05
CA ASN A 147 1.57 -4.54 16.71
C ASN A 147 2.80 -3.78 16.20
N LEU A 148 3.59 -4.44 15.35
CA LEU A 148 4.76 -3.84 14.71
C LEU A 148 4.42 -3.17 13.37
N SER A 149 3.17 -3.29 12.90
CA SER A 149 2.70 -2.65 11.66
C SER A 149 2.38 -1.17 11.78
N LYS A 150 2.19 -0.68 13.02
CA LYS A 150 2.02 0.75 13.32
C LYS A 150 3.08 1.16 14.33
N PRO A 151 4.27 1.59 13.89
CA PRO A 151 5.23 2.17 14.82
C PRO A 151 4.60 3.38 15.51
N GLU A 152 4.86 3.52 16.82
CA GLU A 152 4.45 4.71 17.54
C GLU A 152 5.01 5.97 16.86
N LYS A 153 4.30 7.09 17.02
CA LYS A 153 4.63 8.36 16.36
C LYS A 153 6.12 8.67 16.49
N ASP A 154 6.79 8.84 15.36
CA ASP A 154 8.19 9.24 15.30
C ASP A 154 8.39 10.56 16.09
N PRO A 155 9.41 10.69 16.95
CA PRO A 155 9.78 11.96 17.58
C PRO A 155 9.78 13.16 16.62
N LYS A 156 10.16 12.98 15.35
CA LYS A 156 10.07 14.02 14.31
C LYS A 156 8.61 14.40 14.02
N GLN A 157 7.72 13.43 13.89
CA GLN A 157 6.28 13.66 13.71
C GLN A 157 5.65 14.31 14.94
N ILE A 158 6.07 13.93 16.16
CA ILE A 158 5.64 14.59 17.41
C ILE A 158 6.10 16.05 17.43
N ALA A 159 7.34 16.33 17.03
CA ALA A 159 7.88 17.68 16.98
C ALA A 159 7.18 18.56 15.91
N LEU A 160 6.86 17.99 14.75
CA LEU A 160 6.08 18.65 13.70
C LEU A 160 4.65 18.95 14.17
N ALA A 161 3.95 17.96 14.75
CA ALA A 161 2.60 18.13 15.27
C ALA A 161 2.54 19.19 16.40
N LYS A 162 3.58 19.27 17.25
CA LYS A 162 3.69 20.33 18.28
C LYS A 162 3.87 21.74 17.69
N LYS A 163 4.41 21.87 16.47
CA LYS A 163 4.61 23.16 15.79
C LYS A 163 3.40 23.59 14.96
N MET A 164 2.51 22.67 14.62
CA MET A 164 1.27 23.00 13.93
C MET A 164 0.36 23.81 14.84
N LYS A 165 -0.13 24.96 14.37
CA LYS A 165 -1.18 25.71 15.09
C LYS A 165 -2.38 24.79 15.28
N ALA A 166 -2.89 24.71 16.50
CA ALA A 166 -4.14 24.01 16.78
C ALA A 166 -5.21 24.51 15.80
N SER A 167 -5.73 23.62 14.96
CA SER A 167 -6.90 23.95 14.15
C SER A 167 -8.07 24.14 15.11
N GLY A 168 -8.82 25.24 14.93
CA GLY A 168 -9.84 25.71 15.85
C GLY A 168 -11.08 24.82 15.92
N TYR A 169 -10.94 23.61 16.44
CA TYR A 169 -12.08 22.84 16.96
C TYR A 169 -12.31 23.23 18.43
N PRO A 170 -13.55 23.52 18.86
CA PRO A 170 -13.80 23.92 20.22
C PRO A 170 -13.43 22.78 21.19
N LEU A 171 -12.86 23.17 22.33
CA LEU A 171 -12.63 22.27 23.45
C LEU A 171 -14.00 21.78 23.96
N CYS A 172 -14.26 20.48 23.80
CA CYS A 172 -15.34 19.78 24.50
C CYS A 172 -14.84 19.28 25.86
#